data_AF-A0A9R1U5L3-F1
#
_entry.id   AF-A0A9R1U5L3-F1
#
_cell.length_a   1.000
_cell.length_b   1.000
_cell.length_c   1.000
_cell.angle_alpha   90.00
_cell.angle_beta   90.00
_cell.angle_gamma   90.00
#
_symmetry.space_group_name_H-M   'P 1'
#
loop_
_entity.id
_entity.type
_entity.pdbx_description
1 polymer ?
#
loop_
_entity_poly.entity_id
_entity_poly.type
_entity_poly.pdbx_seq_one_letter_code
_entity_poly.pdbx_strand_id
1 'polypeptide(L)'
;MEELAKHGTMLPEDMMGLTDEQIVELKLKDEWGEKCVPMGGWTFNKDEIGRRNGRQPNEKMSEVLKKAVEDTRAMISKKLVQQEKFVTLAIVQEALNILRGATMIVYPMGLPPHEVIRREFTNTEDLTGTQASLEIIDIQLAELWFSGKQMLPGKKIKDFLGPNEKTKIIVKLQKRGSGPPGREPLMSEDDQKQLMLRAYRREQELKVRGIPVAHYRLVK
;
A
#
# COMPACT_ATOMS: atom_id res chain seq x y z
N MET A 1 2.79 9.45 -7.48
CA MET A 1 4.18 9.89 -7.72
C MET A 1 4.77 9.26 -8.98
N GLU A 2 4.65 7.94 -9.20
CA GLU A 2 5.13 7.30 -10.45
C GLU A 2 4.44 7.88 -11.70
N GLU A 3 3.12 8.05 -11.66
CA GLU A 3 2.34 8.68 -12.74
C GLU A 3 2.70 10.17 -12.94
N LEU A 4 2.99 10.89 -11.86
CA LEU A 4 3.46 12.28 -11.92
C LEU A 4 4.81 12.38 -12.66
N ALA A 5 5.68 11.38 -12.48
CA ALA A 5 6.98 11.32 -13.13
C ALA A 5 6.89 10.95 -14.63
N LYS A 6 5.80 10.31 -15.07
CA LYS A 6 5.57 9.88 -16.46
C LYS A 6 4.73 10.86 -17.28
N HIS A 7 3.68 11.42 -16.69
CA HIS A 7 2.64 12.15 -17.42
C HIS A 7 2.41 13.58 -16.91
N GLY A 8 3.16 14.05 -15.91
CA GLY A 8 3.01 15.41 -15.38
C GLY A 8 1.85 15.55 -14.40
N THR A 9 1.41 16.78 -14.12
CA THR A 9 0.38 17.08 -13.12
C THR A 9 -1.02 16.70 -13.59
N MET A 10 -1.96 16.56 -12.65
CA MET A 10 -3.36 16.28 -12.89
C MET A 10 -4.04 17.44 -13.61
N LEU A 11 -4.94 17.11 -14.54
CA LEU A 11 -5.82 18.10 -15.18
C LEU A 11 -6.87 18.60 -14.18
N PRO A 12 -7.34 19.85 -14.35
CA PRO A 12 -8.50 20.36 -13.63
C PRO A 12 -9.75 19.46 -13.75
N GLU A 13 -10.62 19.49 -12.74
CA GLU A 13 -11.78 18.59 -12.62
C GLU A 13 -12.78 18.74 -13.79
N ASP A 14 -12.88 19.93 -14.36
CA ASP A 14 -13.69 20.28 -15.53
C ASP A 14 -13.10 19.79 -16.87
N MET A 15 -11.82 19.43 -16.89
CA MET A 15 -11.12 18.95 -18.10
C MET A 15 -10.88 17.44 -18.09
N MET A 16 -10.97 16.79 -16.92
CA MET A 16 -10.71 15.35 -16.80
C MET A 16 -11.75 14.51 -17.56
N GLY A 17 -11.28 13.62 -18.42
CA GLY A 17 -12.14 12.69 -19.18
C GLY A 17 -12.82 13.29 -20.41
N LEU A 18 -12.56 14.56 -20.74
CA LEU A 18 -12.95 15.16 -22.01
C LEU A 18 -11.97 14.80 -23.12
N THR A 19 -12.45 14.74 -24.35
CA THR A 19 -11.58 14.61 -25.53
C THR A 19 -10.90 15.94 -25.85
N ASP A 20 -9.77 15.88 -26.56
CA ASP A 20 -9.04 17.08 -27.00
C ASP A 20 -9.94 18.02 -27.83
N GLU A 21 -10.89 17.47 -28.59
CA GLU A 21 -11.90 18.21 -29.37
C GLU A 21 -12.88 18.97 -28.47
N GLN A 22 -13.43 18.30 -27.45
CA GLN A 22 -14.36 18.90 -26.49
C GLN A 22 -13.70 20.03 -25.69
N ILE A 23 -12.43 19.87 -25.32
CA ILE A 23 -11.65 20.91 -24.62
C ILE A 23 -11.54 22.17 -25.49
N VAL A 24 -11.29 22.02 -26.79
CA VAL A 24 -11.19 23.14 -27.74
C VAL A 24 -12.55 23.80 -27.95
N GLU A 25 -13.63 23.02 -28.11
CA GLU A 25 -14.99 23.53 -28.27
C GLU A 25 -15.46 24.33 -27.04
N LEU A 26 -15.20 23.81 -25.85
CA LEU A 26 -15.53 24.44 -24.57
C LEU A 26 -14.53 25.55 -24.17
N LYS A 27 -13.46 25.74 -24.96
CA LYS A 27 -12.39 26.72 -24.73
C LYS A 27 -11.76 26.61 -23.33
N LEU A 28 -11.70 25.40 -22.79
CA LEU A 28 -11.11 25.13 -21.48
C LEU A 28 -9.58 25.24 -21.57
N LYS A 29 -8.96 25.80 -20.53
CA LYS A 29 -7.51 26.00 -20.47
C LYS A 29 -6.96 25.52 -19.14
N ASP A 30 -5.88 24.75 -19.20
CA ASP A 30 -5.15 24.32 -18.01
C ASP A 30 -4.27 25.47 -17.49
N GLU A 31 -4.84 26.32 -16.64
CA GLU A 31 -4.11 27.41 -15.97
C GLU A 31 -2.99 26.89 -15.05
N TRP A 32 -3.16 25.69 -14.50
CA TRP A 32 -2.21 25.11 -13.55
C TRP A 32 -1.01 24.50 -14.26
N GLY A 33 -1.18 23.99 -15.48
CA GLY A 33 -0.09 23.51 -16.31
C GLY A 33 0.99 24.57 -16.55
N GLU A 34 0.60 25.85 -16.68
CA GLU A 34 1.54 26.98 -16.85
C GLU A 34 2.18 27.46 -15.54
N LYS A 35 1.48 27.30 -14.41
CA LYS A 35 1.98 27.69 -13.09
C LYS A 35 2.89 26.62 -12.48
N CYS A 36 2.55 25.35 -12.66
CA CYS A 36 3.21 24.18 -12.08
C CYS A 36 4.15 23.52 -13.10
N VAL A 37 5.11 24.29 -13.60
CA VAL A 37 6.09 23.77 -14.57
C VAL A 37 7.21 23.02 -13.85
N PRO A 38 7.58 21.81 -14.30
CA PRO A 38 8.69 21.09 -13.73
C PRO A 38 10.03 21.80 -13.99
N MET A 39 10.95 21.67 -13.05
CA MET A 39 12.29 22.26 -13.11
C MET A 39 13.05 21.72 -14.32
N GLY A 40 13.57 22.62 -15.15
CA GLY A 40 14.29 22.27 -16.38
C GLY A 40 13.40 22.06 -17.60
N GLY A 41 12.08 22.23 -17.49
CA GLY A 41 11.14 22.07 -18.60
C GLY A 41 10.48 20.68 -18.64
N TRP A 42 9.70 20.46 -19.70
CA TRP A 42 8.88 19.25 -19.86
C TRP A 42 8.93 18.72 -21.29
N THR A 43 8.66 17.42 -21.42
CA THR A 43 8.44 16.73 -22.69
C THR A 43 6.99 16.26 -22.75
N PHE A 44 6.40 16.21 -23.94
CA PHE A 44 5.02 15.77 -24.07
C PHE A 44 4.93 14.24 -24.04
N ASN A 45 4.15 13.71 -23.10
CA ASN A 45 3.82 12.29 -23.01
C ASN A 45 2.37 12.13 -22.54
N LYS A 46 1.48 11.86 -23.50
CA LYS A 46 0.04 11.80 -23.27
C LYS A 46 -0.31 10.69 -22.27
N ASP A 47 -1.19 11.02 -21.34
CA ASP A 47 -1.82 10.06 -20.44
C ASP A 47 -2.94 9.32 -21.20
N GLU A 48 -2.86 7.99 -21.28
CA GLU A 48 -3.87 7.16 -21.94
C GLU A 48 -5.24 7.26 -21.26
N ILE A 49 -5.27 7.58 -19.96
CA ILE A 49 -6.48 7.68 -19.15
C ILE A 49 -7.08 9.09 -19.24
N GLY A 50 -6.32 10.09 -19.71
CA GLY A 50 -6.77 11.48 -19.84
C GLY A 50 -6.99 12.19 -18.50
N ARG A 51 -6.26 11.81 -17.44
CA ARG A 51 -6.34 12.45 -16.11
C ARG A 51 -5.22 13.46 -15.88
N ARG A 52 -4.07 13.29 -16.53
CA ARG A 52 -2.90 14.16 -16.43
C ARG A 52 -2.70 14.97 -17.70
N ASN A 53 -2.02 16.11 -17.57
CA ASN A 53 -1.83 17.08 -18.67
C ASN A 53 -0.77 16.67 -19.69
N GLY A 54 -0.07 15.56 -19.47
CA GLY A 54 0.97 15.04 -20.35
C GLY A 54 2.28 15.83 -20.34
N ARG A 55 2.44 16.79 -19.42
CA ARG A 55 3.68 17.57 -19.26
C ARG A 55 4.69 16.79 -18.41
N GLN A 56 5.31 15.79 -19.01
CA GLN A 56 6.29 14.93 -18.34
C GLN A 56 7.54 15.73 -17.93
N PRO A 57 8.03 15.61 -16.68
CA PRO A 57 9.32 16.17 -16.30
C PRO A 57 10.48 15.56 -17.08
N ASN A 58 11.56 16.33 -17.28
CA ASN A 58 12.79 15.83 -17.90
C ASN A 58 13.30 14.53 -17.25
N GLU A 59 14.02 13.72 -18.00
CA GLU A 59 14.53 12.41 -17.55
C GLU A 59 15.23 12.47 -16.19
N LYS A 60 16.12 13.45 -15.99
CA LYS A 60 16.81 13.68 -14.70
C LYS A 60 15.84 13.94 -13.55
N MET A 61 14.77 14.72 -13.77
CA MET A 61 13.79 15.03 -12.72
C MET A 61 12.80 13.88 -12.50
N SER A 62 12.44 13.15 -13.56
CA SER A 62 11.67 11.92 -13.46
C SER A 62 12.42 10.87 -12.62
N GLU A 63 13.74 10.75 -12.80
CA GLU A 63 14.58 9.90 -11.96
C GLU A 63 14.58 10.31 -10.49
N VAL A 64 14.60 11.61 -10.18
CA VAL A 64 14.53 12.09 -8.78
C VAL A 64 13.24 11.60 -8.11
N LEU A 65 12.10 11.70 -8.79
CA LEU A 65 10.83 11.19 -8.26
C LEU A 65 10.82 9.68 -8.11
N LYS A 66 11.36 8.94 -9.09
CA LYS A 66 11.43 7.47 -9.04
C LYS A 66 12.34 6.98 -7.91
N LYS A 67 13.53 7.55 -7.77
CA LYS A 67 14.48 7.24 -6.69
C LYS A 67 13.86 7.51 -5.33
N ALA A 68 13.21 8.67 -5.15
CA ALA A 68 12.52 8.98 -3.90
C ALA A 68 11.42 7.96 -3.54
N VAL A 69 10.66 7.46 -4.54
CA VAL A 69 9.66 6.41 -4.33
C VAL A 69 10.31 5.07 -3.97
N GLU A 70 11.40 4.69 -4.65
CA GLU A 70 12.14 3.46 -4.37
C GLU A 70 12.76 3.47 -2.96
N ASP A 71 13.40 4.58 -2.58
CA ASP A 71 14.01 4.77 -1.25
C ASP A 71 12.95 4.70 -0.15
N THR A 72 11.83 5.40 -0.33
CA THR A 72 10.70 5.36 0.61
C THR A 72 10.10 3.95 0.72
N ARG A 73 9.96 3.25 -0.40
CA ARG A 73 9.48 1.86 -0.43
C ARG A 73 10.44 0.92 0.30
N ALA A 74 11.74 1.14 0.19
CA ALA A 74 12.74 0.36 0.92
C ALA A 74 12.63 0.57 2.44
N MET A 75 12.42 1.83 2.88
CA MET A 75 12.27 2.23 4.29
C MET A 75 11.03 1.65 4.99
N ILE A 76 9.97 1.31 4.25
CA ILE A 76 8.71 0.79 4.81
C ILE A 76 8.45 -0.67 4.34
N SER A 77 9.42 -1.30 3.68
CA SER A 77 9.22 -2.63 3.09
C SER A 77 8.99 -3.73 4.14
N LYS A 78 8.14 -4.71 3.80
CA LYS A 78 7.93 -5.92 4.61
C LYS A 78 9.22 -6.73 4.82
N LYS A 79 10.24 -6.51 3.97
CA LYS A 79 11.57 -7.15 4.09
C LYS A 79 12.30 -6.75 5.37
N LEU A 80 12.00 -5.58 5.94
CA LEU A 80 12.60 -5.11 7.19
C LEU A 80 12.29 -6.02 8.38
N VAL A 81 11.13 -6.68 8.36
CA VAL A 81 10.75 -7.66 9.39
C VAL A 81 11.68 -8.88 9.39
N GLN A 82 12.20 -9.28 8.22
CA GLN A 82 13.18 -10.38 8.12
C GLN A 82 14.58 -9.94 8.57
N GLN A 83 14.87 -8.65 8.49
CA GLN A 83 16.14 -8.05 8.91
C GLN A 83 16.12 -7.59 10.38
N GLU A 84 15.05 -7.88 11.12
CA GLU A 84 14.83 -7.47 12.51
C GLU A 84 14.95 -5.94 12.73
N LYS A 85 14.68 -5.15 11.68
CA LYS A 85 14.64 -3.69 11.74
C LYS A 85 13.23 -3.23 12.09
N PHE A 86 13.10 -2.47 13.16
CA PHE A 86 11.83 -1.87 13.57
C PHE A 86 11.57 -0.59 12.77
N VAL A 87 10.30 -0.32 12.49
CA VAL A 87 9.85 0.92 11.85
C VAL A 87 9.21 1.80 12.94
N THR A 88 9.65 3.05 13.04
CA THR A 88 9.09 4.05 13.95
C THR A 88 8.33 5.11 13.19
N LEU A 89 7.47 5.87 13.90
CA LEU A 89 6.80 7.03 13.31
C LEU A 89 7.79 8.07 12.76
N ALA A 90 8.98 8.21 13.37
CA ALA A 90 10.03 9.10 12.88
C ALA A 90 10.53 8.67 11.49
N ILE A 91 10.76 7.38 11.27
CA ILE A 91 11.18 6.83 9.97
C ILE A 91 10.09 7.09 8.91
N VAL A 92 8.82 6.94 9.28
CA VAL A 92 7.70 7.23 8.37
C VAL A 92 7.63 8.72 8.02
N GLN A 93 7.85 9.60 9.00
CA GLN A 93 7.90 11.05 8.77
C GLN A 93 9.08 11.44 7.87
N GLU A 94 10.25 10.84 8.08
CA GLU A 94 11.42 11.02 7.21
C GLU A 94 11.13 10.58 5.78
N ALA A 95 10.49 9.43 5.59
CA ALA A 95 10.09 8.94 4.29
C ALA A 95 9.10 9.90 3.58
N LEU A 96 8.12 10.44 4.31
CA LEU A 96 7.23 11.49 3.78
C LEU A 96 7.99 12.77 3.42
N ASN A 97 8.99 13.16 4.21
CA ASN A 97 9.82 14.34 3.94
C ASN A 97 10.69 14.16 2.70
N ILE A 98 11.22 12.95 2.44
CA ILE A 98 11.94 12.62 1.20
C ILE A 98 11.02 12.81 -0.01
N LEU A 99 9.78 12.30 0.05
CA LEU A 99 8.81 12.46 -1.04
C LEU A 99 8.42 13.92 -1.26
N ARG A 100 8.19 14.69 -0.19
CA ARG A 100 7.91 16.13 -0.27
C ARG A 100 9.08 16.90 -0.85
N GLY A 101 10.30 16.62 -0.40
CA GLY A 101 11.53 17.23 -0.91
C GLY A 101 11.74 16.95 -2.39
N ALA A 102 11.58 15.70 -2.82
CA ALA A 102 11.65 15.33 -4.23
C ALA A 102 10.61 16.06 -5.08
N THR A 103 9.39 16.19 -4.56
CA THR A 103 8.31 16.94 -5.23
C THR A 103 8.66 18.42 -5.35
N MET A 104 9.23 19.05 -4.33
CA MET A 104 9.66 20.46 -4.37
C MET A 104 10.84 20.69 -5.32
N ILE A 105 11.75 19.73 -5.45
CA ILE A 105 12.85 19.81 -6.40
C ILE A 105 12.32 19.79 -7.83
N VAL A 106 11.38 18.89 -8.13
CA VAL A 106 10.83 18.79 -9.49
C VAL A 106 9.82 19.89 -9.77
N TYR A 107 8.98 20.27 -8.82
CA TYR A 107 7.96 21.30 -8.96
C TYR A 107 8.17 22.41 -7.91
N PRO A 108 9.08 23.37 -8.15
CA PRO A 108 9.41 24.41 -7.17
C PRO A 108 8.25 25.35 -6.86
N MET A 109 7.33 25.54 -7.82
CA MET A 109 6.08 26.30 -7.63
C MET A 109 4.97 25.49 -6.95
N GLY A 110 5.28 24.25 -6.55
CA GLY A 110 4.33 23.32 -5.97
C GLY A 110 3.45 22.62 -7.01
N LEU A 111 2.61 21.72 -6.51
CA LEU A 111 1.63 20.98 -7.30
C LEU A 111 0.27 21.70 -7.29
N PRO A 112 -0.60 21.46 -8.28
CA PRO A 112 -1.93 22.05 -8.30
C PRO A 112 -2.77 21.65 -7.06
N PRO A 113 -3.75 22.48 -6.62
CA PRO A 113 -4.59 22.18 -5.45
C PRO A 113 -5.45 20.92 -5.61
N HIS A 114 -5.82 20.58 -6.85
CA HIS A 114 -6.57 19.37 -7.19
C HIS A 114 -5.70 18.13 -7.33
N GLU A 115 -4.37 18.24 -7.28
CA GLU A 115 -3.49 17.07 -7.32
C GLU A 115 -3.64 16.24 -6.05
N VAL A 116 -3.97 14.96 -6.21
CA VAL A 116 -4.10 13.99 -5.10
C VAL A 116 -2.84 13.96 -4.25
N ILE A 117 -1.65 13.91 -4.86
CA ILE A 117 -0.36 13.87 -4.14
C ILE A 117 -0.22 15.07 -3.18
N ARG A 118 -0.69 16.25 -3.58
CA ARG A 118 -0.66 17.43 -2.72
C ARG A 118 -1.62 17.28 -1.55
N ARG A 119 -2.86 16.83 -1.82
CA ARG A 119 -3.89 16.61 -0.79
C ARG A 119 -3.43 15.60 0.27
N GLU A 120 -2.79 14.51 -0.17
CA GLU A 120 -2.17 13.48 0.68
C GLU A 120 -1.05 14.04 1.56
N PHE A 121 -0.20 14.92 1.02
CA PHE A 121 0.84 15.55 1.83
C PHE A 121 0.30 16.55 2.85
N THR A 122 -0.84 17.18 2.58
CA THR A 122 -1.50 18.13 3.49
C THR A 122 -2.55 17.48 4.38
N ASN A 123 -2.80 16.18 4.23
CA ASN A 123 -3.83 15.43 4.95
C ASN A 123 -5.22 16.07 4.79
N THR A 124 -5.50 16.55 3.57
CA THR A 124 -6.77 17.18 3.17
C THR A 124 -7.48 16.36 2.09
N GLU A 125 -7.10 15.09 1.89
CA GLU A 125 -7.87 14.22 1.02
C GLU A 125 -9.27 13.97 1.57
N ASP A 126 -10.24 13.97 0.68
CA ASP A 126 -11.58 13.47 0.97
C ASP A 126 -11.64 12.02 0.49
N LEU A 127 -11.73 11.11 1.45
CA LEU A 127 -11.79 9.68 1.18
C LEU A 127 -13.21 9.13 1.25
N THR A 128 -14.21 9.97 1.51
CA THR A 128 -15.60 9.52 1.63
C THR A 128 -16.05 8.78 0.36
N GLY A 129 -16.63 7.59 0.54
CA GLY A 129 -17.10 6.75 -0.57
C GLY A 129 -16.01 6.04 -1.39
N THR A 130 -14.72 6.21 -1.07
CA THR A 130 -13.63 5.49 -1.75
C THR A 130 -13.27 4.18 -1.04
N GLN A 131 -12.70 3.22 -1.78
CA GLN A 131 -12.22 1.96 -1.17
C GLN A 131 -11.11 2.22 -0.12
N ALA A 132 -10.30 3.26 -0.32
CA ALA A 132 -9.25 3.66 0.60
C ALA A 132 -9.79 4.02 2.01
N SER A 133 -11.03 4.50 2.12
CA SER A 133 -11.63 4.79 3.43
C SER A 133 -11.81 3.55 4.31
N LEU A 134 -11.86 2.35 3.72
CA LEU A 134 -11.98 1.10 4.47
C LEU A 134 -10.65 0.69 5.13
N GLU A 135 -9.53 1.12 4.55
CA GLU A 135 -8.19 0.80 5.05
C GLU A 135 -7.76 1.72 6.19
N ILE A 136 -8.33 2.93 6.25
CA ILE A 136 -8.06 3.90 7.30
C ILE A 136 -8.91 3.59 8.53
N ILE A 137 -8.23 3.30 9.63
CA ILE A 137 -8.85 3.04 10.92
C ILE A 137 -8.41 4.15 11.88
N ASP A 138 -9.39 4.88 12.41
CA ASP A 138 -9.15 5.83 13.50
C ASP A 138 -8.57 5.10 14.71
N ILE A 139 -7.59 5.70 15.38
CA ILE A 139 -6.89 5.16 16.55
C ILE A 139 -7.90 4.79 17.66
N GLN A 140 -9.01 5.54 17.79
CA GLN A 140 -10.06 5.25 18.78
C GLN A 140 -10.93 4.03 18.42
N LEU A 141 -11.00 3.70 17.14
CA LEU A 141 -11.75 2.56 16.60
C LEU A 141 -10.84 1.36 16.28
N ALA A 142 -9.53 1.50 16.47
CA ALA A 142 -8.57 0.43 16.23
C ALA A 142 -8.56 -0.58 17.39
N GLU A 143 -8.74 -1.85 17.05
CA GLU A 143 -8.59 -2.98 17.97
C GLU A 143 -7.44 -3.88 17.51
N LEU A 144 -6.53 -4.19 18.44
CA LEU A 144 -5.44 -5.13 18.21
C LEU A 144 -5.84 -6.50 18.72
N TRP A 145 -5.54 -7.54 17.94
CA TRP A 145 -5.88 -8.91 18.27
C TRP A 145 -4.66 -9.82 18.17
N PHE A 146 -4.47 -10.64 19.20
CA PHE A 146 -3.44 -11.66 19.25
C PHE A 146 -4.05 -13.01 19.64
N SER A 147 -3.85 -14.03 18.81
CA SER A 147 -4.33 -15.41 19.05
C SER A 147 -5.82 -15.51 19.47
N GLY A 148 -6.69 -14.73 18.81
CA GLY A 148 -8.13 -14.72 19.09
C GLY A 148 -8.53 -13.99 20.38
N LYS A 149 -7.60 -13.29 21.05
CA LYS A 149 -7.89 -12.40 22.18
C LYS A 149 -7.64 -10.95 21.79
N GLN A 150 -8.55 -10.06 22.20
CA GLN A 150 -8.39 -8.62 22.04
C GLN A 150 -7.34 -8.09 23.01
N MET A 151 -6.41 -7.29 22.50
CA MET A 151 -5.43 -6.54 23.28
C MET A 151 -6.01 -5.18 23.65
N LEU A 152 -6.37 -5.03 24.92
CA LEU A 152 -6.93 -3.78 25.43
C LEU A 152 -5.86 -2.67 25.48
N PRO A 153 -6.20 -1.43 25.07
CA PRO A 153 -5.29 -0.30 25.20
C PRO A 153 -4.91 -0.05 26.67
N GLY A 154 -3.67 0.38 26.89
CA GLY A 154 -3.13 0.67 28.24
C GLY A 154 -2.54 -0.53 28.99
N LYS A 155 -2.77 -1.77 28.54
CA LYS A 155 -2.08 -2.96 29.08
C LYS A 155 -0.74 -3.18 28.41
N LYS A 156 0.22 -3.76 29.13
CA LYS A 156 1.54 -4.05 28.57
C LYS A 156 1.45 -5.33 27.73
N ILE A 157 2.25 -5.40 26.67
CA ILE A 157 2.34 -6.57 25.79
C ILE A 157 2.66 -7.85 26.59
N LYS A 158 3.51 -7.74 27.63
CA LYS A 158 3.85 -8.83 28.55
C LYS A 158 2.63 -9.48 29.24
N ASP A 159 1.54 -8.74 29.43
CA ASP A 159 0.34 -9.25 30.11
C ASP A 159 -0.45 -10.22 29.20
N PHE A 160 -0.22 -10.16 27.88
CA PHE A 160 -0.84 -11.05 26.90
C PHE A 160 0.07 -12.20 26.48
N LEU A 161 1.39 -11.99 26.48
CA LEU A 161 2.40 -12.94 25.96
C LEU A 161 3.21 -13.65 27.03
N GLY A 162 3.22 -13.13 28.27
CA GLY A 162 4.08 -13.62 29.34
C GLY A 162 5.52 -13.07 29.27
N PRO A 163 6.44 -13.60 30.08
CA PRO A 163 7.80 -13.07 30.25
C PRO A 163 8.78 -13.49 29.13
N ASN A 164 8.29 -13.89 27.95
CA ASN A 164 9.13 -14.54 26.94
C ASN A 164 9.66 -13.53 25.90
N GLU A 165 10.97 -13.23 25.94
CA GLU A 165 11.59 -12.18 25.13
C GLU A 165 11.97 -12.62 23.70
N LYS A 166 12.02 -13.92 23.41
CA LYS A 166 12.40 -14.46 22.08
C LYS A 166 11.20 -14.97 21.29
N THR A 167 10.12 -14.18 21.22
CA THR A 167 8.91 -14.56 20.48
C THR A 167 8.61 -13.59 19.34
N LYS A 168 8.39 -14.13 18.14
CA LYS A 168 7.85 -13.38 17.00
C LYS A 168 6.34 -13.47 17.03
N ILE A 169 5.69 -12.31 16.95
CA ILE A 169 4.26 -12.18 17.18
C ILE A 169 3.63 -11.54 15.97
N ILE A 170 2.49 -12.08 15.54
CA ILE A 170 1.65 -11.47 14.50
C ILE A 170 0.43 -10.92 15.21
N VAL A 171 0.28 -9.60 15.18
CA VAL A 171 -0.86 -8.88 15.73
C VAL A 171 -1.72 -8.40 14.57
N LYS A 172 -3.02 -8.65 14.65
CA LYS A 172 -3.98 -8.22 13.64
C LYS A 172 -4.63 -6.92 14.07
N LEU A 173 -4.68 -5.96 13.17
CA LEU A 173 -5.40 -4.70 13.33
C LEU A 173 -6.80 -4.83 12.71
N GLN A 174 -7.83 -4.48 13.45
CA GLN A 174 -9.21 -4.46 12.97
C GLN A 174 -9.99 -3.25 13.48
N LYS A 175 -11.08 -2.92 12.78
CA LYS A 175 -12.02 -1.89 13.20
C LYS A 175 -12.94 -2.43 14.28
N ARG A 176 -13.19 -1.63 15.30
CA ARG A 176 -14.10 -1.95 16.40
C ARG A 176 -15.47 -2.37 15.87
N GLY A 177 -15.91 -3.55 16.28
CA GLY A 177 -17.19 -4.13 15.89
C GLY A 177 -17.15 -5.15 14.74
N SER A 178 -16.00 -5.39 14.09
CA SER A 178 -15.87 -6.43 13.05
C SER A 178 -15.74 -7.86 13.61
N GLY A 179 -15.86 -8.05 14.92
CA GLY A 179 -15.71 -9.35 15.59
C GLY A 179 -14.26 -9.84 15.62
N PRO A 180 -14.00 -11.07 16.12
CA PRO A 180 -12.66 -11.63 16.15
C PRO A 180 -12.14 -11.86 14.73
N PRO A 181 -10.85 -11.58 14.47
CA PRO A 181 -10.28 -11.81 13.16
C PRO A 181 -10.31 -13.29 12.79
N GLY A 182 -10.58 -13.58 11.52
CA GLY A 182 -10.50 -14.93 10.98
C GLY A 182 -9.16 -15.57 11.31
N ARG A 183 -9.18 -16.86 11.67
CA ARG A 183 -7.93 -17.61 11.88
C ARG A 183 -7.13 -17.61 10.58
N GLU A 184 -5.84 -17.31 10.68
CA GLU A 184 -4.94 -17.54 9.56
C GLU A 184 -4.89 -19.05 9.26
N PRO A 185 -4.85 -19.43 7.98
CA PRO A 185 -4.55 -20.81 7.62
C PRO A 185 -3.18 -21.16 8.20
N LEU A 186 -3.13 -22.25 8.97
CA LEU A 186 -1.93 -22.72 9.67
C LEU A 186 -0.78 -23.10 8.72
N MET A 187 -1.06 -23.23 7.43
CA MET A 187 -0.12 -23.65 6.39
C MET A 187 -0.31 -22.78 5.15
N SER A 188 0.80 -22.50 4.46
CA SER A 188 0.77 -21.94 3.11
C SER A 188 0.09 -22.93 2.15
N GLU A 189 -0.50 -22.43 1.05
CA GLU A 189 -1.08 -23.30 0.01
C GLU A 189 -0.06 -24.30 -0.54
N ASP A 190 1.20 -23.89 -0.66
CA ASP A 190 2.29 -24.75 -1.14
C ASP A 190 2.64 -25.86 -0.14
N ASP A 191 2.66 -25.54 1.15
CA ASP A 191 2.85 -26.54 2.22
C ASP A 191 1.68 -27.53 2.23
N GLN A 192 0.45 -27.05 2.01
CA GLN A 192 -0.74 -27.87 1.96
C GLN A 192 -0.71 -28.84 0.76
N LYS A 193 -0.26 -28.36 -0.41
CA LYS A 193 -0.04 -29.20 -1.59
C LYS A 193 1.04 -30.25 -1.35
N GLN A 194 2.17 -29.88 -0.74
CA GLN A 194 3.24 -30.84 -0.42
C GLN A 194 2.77 -31.90 0.58
N LEU A 195 1.98 -31.51 1.58
CA LEU A 195 1.41 -32.45 2.54
C LEU A 195 0.45 -33.43 1.86
N MET A 196 -0.42 -32.95 0.97
CA MET A 196 -1.30 -33.81 0.16
C MET A 196 -0.53 -34.77 -0.74
N LEU A 197 0.53 -34.30 -1.41
CA LEU A 197 1.39 -35.15 -2.24
C LEU A 197 2.09 -36.24 -1.40
N ARG A 198 2.55 -35.88 -0.19
CA ARG A 198 3.22 -36.82 0.71
C ARG A 198 2.25 -37.84 1.29
N ALA A 199 1.02 -37.43 1.61
CA ALA A 199 -0.06 -38.31 2.02
C ALA A 199 -0.40 -39.32 0.92
N TYR A 200 -0.56 -38.85 -0.33
CA TYR A 200 -0.84 -39.70 -1.48
C TYR A 200 0.26 -40.72 -1.76
N ARG A 201 1.54 -40.31 -1.71
CA ARG A 201 2.67 -41.26 -1.84
C ARG A 201 2.65 -42.33 -0.74
N ARG A 202 2.36 -41.93 0.50
CA ARG A 202 2.26 -42.86 1.64
C ARG A 202 1.11 -43.85 1.47
N GLU A 203 -0.04 -43.42 0.94
CA GLU A 203 -1.15 -44.32 0.62
C GLU A 203 -0.77 -45.35 -0.46
N GLN A 204 -0.06 -44.92 -1.51
CA GLN A 204 0.44 -45.81 -2.55
C GLN A 204 1.43 -46.84 -1.98
N GLU A 205 2.37 -46.41 -1.13
CA GLU A 205 3.34 -47.30 -0.46
C GLU A 205 2.66 -48.32 0.47
N LEU A 206 1.65 -47.90 1.24
CA LEU A 206 0.90 -48.77 2.14
C LEU A 206 0.05 -49.79 1.38
N LYS A 207 -0.54 -49.38 0.24
CA LYS A 207 -1.29 -50.26 -0.66
C LYS A 207 -0.39 -51.32 -1.31
N VAL A 208 0.83 -50.95 -1.71
CA VAL A 208 1.85 -51.89 -2.23
C VAL A 208 2.34 -52.85 -1.14
N ARG A 209 2.46 -52.39 0.11
CA ARG A 209 2.90 -53.20 1.25
C ARG A 209 1.80 -54.04 1.90
N GLY A 210 0.56 -54.01 1.38
CA GLY A 210 -0.57 -54.83 1.87
C GLY A 210 -1.08 -54.46 3.27
N ILE A 211 -0.76 -53.26 3.77
CA ILE A 211 -1.17 -52.81 5.11
C ILE A 211 -2.52 -52.10 5.00
N PRO A 212 -3.57 -52.50 5.74
CA PRO A 212 -4.89 -51.88 5.66
C PRO A 212 -4.84 -50.42 6.14
N VAL A 213 -5.32 -49.50 5.30
CA VAL A 213 -5.39 -48.07 5.61
C VAL A 213 -6.64 -47.83 6.47
N ALA A 214 -6.46 -47.70 7.79
CA ALA A 214 -7.54 -47.40 8.72
C ALA A 214 -8.20 -46.06 8.36
N HIS A 215 -9.42 -46.10 7.84
CA HIS A 215 -10.25 -44.92 7.67
C HIS A 215 -10.70 -44.42 9.04
N TYR A 216 -10.01 -43.41 9.58
CA TYR A 216 -10.51 -42.68 10.73
C TYR A 216 -11.73 -41.87 10.29
N ARG A 217 -12.91 -42.40 10.62
CA ARG A 217 -14.20 -41.74 10.47
C ARG A 217 -14.21 -40.56 11.44
N LEU A 218 -14.02 -39.35 10.92
CA LEU A 218 -14.27 -38.11 11.67
C LEU A 218 -15.75 -38.12 12.05
N VAL A 219 -16.01 -38.31 13.35
CA VAL A 219 -17.33 -38.19 13.96
C VAL A 219 -17.76 -36.74 13.85
N LYS A 220 -18.99 -36.52 13.35
CA LYS A 220 -19.62 -35.22 13.13
C LYS A 220 -19.76 -34.40 14.41
#